data_AF-A0A942TLH4-F1
#
_entry.id   AF-A0A942TLH4-F1
#
_cell.length_a   1.000
_cell.length_b   1.000
_cell.length_c   1.000
_cell.angle_alpha   90.00
_cell.angle_beta   90.00
_cell.angle_gamma   90.00
#
_symmetry.space_group_name_H-M   'P 1'
#
loop_
_entity.id
_entity.type
_entity.pdbx_description
1 polymer ?
#
loop_
_entity_poly.entity_id
_entity_poly.type
_entity_poly.pdbx_seq_one_letter_code
_entity_poly.pdbx_strand_id
1 'polypeptide(L)'
;MYKGFEVKGFIEDFINSNIKISVLYYGTASASYHLWFLTALIWSIFILFIFIKINKLKYLLFSSFILNVIGLFGQTYSGIFHLSINTIDALFFGLFYTTTGCFIAYHIDFFKRFFIKGNMLFIAGLFLVSTLMQMLESYITVIWWNGTKGGIAYYLSPIPQTFTLFILIIKNKEFGKNTIFSLLGKNSLGIYLVHLIFINIAYYGIHFLNVTDFRKHFIFNLLLAVIILLISLQVTIFLQAFVSKIIKRFKRLFSGKGFFPSHKSLV
;
A
#
# COMPACT_ATOMS: atom_id res chain seq x y z
N MET A 1 30.91 -37.73 -4.75
CA MET A 1 29.84 -38.68 -5.13
C MET A 1 28.51 -38.02 -4.77
N TYR A 2 27.96 -37.22 -5.68
CA TYR A 2 26.71 -36.50 -5.46
C TYR A 2 25.56 -37.51 -5.54
N LYS A 3 24.93 -37.80 -4.40
CA LYS A 3 23.66 -38.54 -4.37
C LYS A 3 22.66 -37.77 -5.23
N GLY A 4 22.05 -38.46 -6.18
CA GLY A 4 21.05 -37.90 -7.08
C GLY A 4 20.03 -37.11 -6.27
N PHE A 5 19.77 -35.88 -6.70
CA PHE A 5 18.71 -35.05 -6.18
C PHE A 5 17.43 -35.90 -6.11
N GLU A 6 16.95 -36.19 -4.89
CA GLU A 6 15.56 -36.58 -4.66
C GLU A 6 14.70 -35.34 -4.95
N VAL A 7 14.60 -35.00 -6.24
CA VAL A 7 13.84 -33.87 -6.75
C VAL A 7 12.40 -33.95 -6.25
N LYS A 8 11.88 -35.16 -6.07
CA LYS A 8 10.54 -35.40 -5.54
C LYS A 8 10.40 -35.00 -4.07
N GLY A 9 11.37 -35.37 -3.21
CA GLY A 9 11.40 -34.95 -1.80
C GLY A 9 11.58 -33.44 -1.66
N PHE A 10 12.47 -32.84 -2.44
CA PHE A 10 12.65 -31.38 -2.46
C PHE A 10 11.41 -30.65 -2.99
N ILE A 11 10.73 -31.18 -4.01
CA ILE A 11 9.48 -30.61 -4.54
C ILE A 11 8.34 -30.79 -3.54
N GLU A 12 8.21 -31.93 -2.89
CA GLU A 12 7.19 -32.17 -1.86
C GLU A 12 7.42 -31.27 -0.64
N ASP A 13 8.67 -31.11 -0.19
CA ASP A 13 9.02 -30.16 0.86
C ASP A 13 8.80 -28.71 0.42
N PHE A 14 9.13 -28.35 -0.81
CA PHE A 14 8.89 -27.01 -1.36
C PHE A 14 7.39 -26.71 -1.50
N ILE A 15 6.58 -27.67 -1.96
CA ILE A 15 5.12 -27.56 -2.09
C ILE A 15 4.48 -27.48 -0.70
N ASN A 16 4.87 -28.34 0.23
CA ASN A 16 4.28 -28.37 1.58
C ASN A 16 4.74 -27.19 2.46
N SER A 17 5.93 -26.62 2.19
CA SER A 17 6.40 -25.41 2.88
C SER A 17 5.84 -24.11 2.28
N ASN A 18 5.64 -24.04 0.96
CA ASN A 18 5.21 -22.81 0.26
C ASN A 18 3.72 -22.75 -0.09
N ILE A 19 2.98 -23.87 -0.10
CA ILE A 19 1.51 -23.89 -0.23
C ILE A 19 0.88 -24.01 1.17
N LYS A 20 1.25 -23.10 2.07
CA LYS A 20 0.47 -22.83 3.27
C LYS A 20 -0.38 -21.61 3.00
N ILE A 21 -1.61 -21.57 3.53
CA ILE A 21 -2.46 -20.37 3.51
C ILE A 21 -1.67 -19.16 4.03
N SER A 22 -0.78 -19.37 4.99
CA SER A 22 0.12 -18.34 5.50
C SER A 22 1.06 -17.78 4.43
N VAL A 23 1.54 -18.56 3.48
CA VAL A 23 2.41 -18.08 2.39
C VAL A 23 1.59 -17.36 1.31
N LEU A 24 0.38 -17.83 1.02
CA LEU A 24 -0.53 -17.14 0.10
C LEU A 24 -1.05 -15.81 0.67
N TYR A 25 -1.22 -15.73 1.98
CA TYR A 25 -1.77 -14.56 2.68
C TYR A 25 -0.69 -13.59 3.18
N TYR A 26 0.49 -14.08 3.62
CA TYR A 26 1.59 -13.28 4.17
C TYR A 26 2.86 -13.25 3.29
N GLY A 27 2.93 -14.03 2.20
CA GLY A 27 4.13 -14.18 1.35
C GLY A 27 5.18 -15.14 1.93
N THR A 28 6.32 -15.32 1.23
CA THR A 28 7.46 -16.11 1.72
C THR A 28 8.38 -15.30 2.64
N ALA A 29 8.76 -15.89 3.78
CA ALA A 29 9.35 -15.22 4.96
C ALA A 29 10.48 -14.19 4.73
N SER A 30 11.28 -14.32 3.66
CA SER A 30 12.39 -13.41 3.35
C SER A 30 12.03 -12.25 2.40
N ALA A 31 10.91 -12.31 1.67
CA ALA A 31 10.37 -11.22 0.84
C ALA A 31 9.06 -10.63 1.42
N SER A 32 8.47 -11.30 2.41
CA SER A 32 7.18 -10.99 3.04
C SER A 32 7.06 -9.62 3.69
N TYR A 33 8.12 -9.09 4.31
CA TYR A 33 7.99 -7.88 5.15
C TYR A 33 7.56 -6.64 4.38
N HIS A 34 7.77 -6.61 3.06
CA HIS A 34 7.29 -5.51 2.22
C HIS A 34 6.16 -5.95 1.30
N LEU A 35 6.06 -7.21 0.89
CA LEU A 35 4.97 -7.62 -0.01
C LEU A 35 3.62 -7.80 0.70
N TRP A 36 3.56 -7.81 2.03
CA TRP A 36 2.31 -7.96 2.78
C TRP A 36 1.28 -6.88 2.41
N PHE A 37 1.70 -5.62 2.20
CA PHE A 37 0.78 -4.54 1.84
C PHE A 37 0.08 -4.81 0.51
N LEU A 38 0.79 -5.33 -0.49
CA LEU A 38 0.22 -5.64 -1.79
C LEU A 38 -0.82 -6.76 -1.69
N THR A 39 -0.48 -7.81 -0.95
CA THR A 39 -1.39 -8.93 -0.69
C THR A 39 -2.63 -8.45 0.08
N ALA A 40 -2.42 -7.63 1.11
CA ALA A 40 -3.49 -7.00 1.88
C ALA A 40 -4.41 -6.14 1.00
N LEU A 41 -3.85 -5.39 0.05
CA LEU A 41 -4.60 -4.57 -0.89
C LEU A 41 -5.44 -5.43 -1.85
N ILE A 42 -4.88 -6.52 -2.39
CA ILE A 42 -5.62 -7.44 -3.27
C ILE A 42 -6.84 -8.01 -2.55
N TRP A 43 -6.65 -8.52 -1.32
CA TRP A 43 -7.75 -9.04 -0.50
C TRP A 43 -8.78 -7.97 -0.14
N SER A 44 -8.33 -6.77 0.21
CA SER A 44 -9.22 -5.64 0.50
C SER A 44 -10.10 -5.30 -0.70
N ILE A 45 -9.52 -5.23 -1.91
CA ILE A 45 -10.25 -4.97 -3.16
C ILE A 45 -11.23 -6.09 -3.47
N PHE A 46 -10.83 -7.36 -3.27
CA PHE A 46 -11.70 -8.51 -3.51
C PHE A 46 -12.92 -8.51 -2.58
N ILE A 47 -12.73 -8.30 -1.28
CA ILE A 47 -13.82 -8.19 -0.31
C ILE A 47 -14.71 -7.00 -0.65
N LEU A 48 -14.11 -5.83 -0.92
CA LEU A 48 -14.84 -4.63 -1.33
C LEU A 48 -15.71 -4.89 -2.56
N PHE A 49 -15.18 -5.59 -3.57
CA PHE A 49 -15.92 -5.94 -4.78
C PHE A 49 -17.16 -6.79 -4.49
N ILE A 50 -17.05 -7.80 -3.61
CA ILE A 50 -18.20 -8.62 -3.17
C ILE A 50 -19.27 -7.73 -2.53
N PHE A 51 -18.88 -6.85 -1.61
CA PHE A 51 -19.81 -5.97 -0.89
C PHE A 51 -20.49 -4.92 -1.78
N ILE A 52 -19.79 -4.45 -2.82
CA ILE A 52 -20.36 -3.62 -3.87
C ILE A 52 -21.43 -4.42 -4.64
N LYS A 53 -21.15 -5.67 -5.03
CA LYS A 53 -22.09 -6.51 -5.78
C LYS A 53 -23.37 -6.83 -5.01
N ILE A 54 -23.29 -6.99 -3.70
CA ILE A 54 -24.47 -7.20 -2.84
C ILE A 54 -25.14 -5.89 -2.38
N ASN A 55 -24.63 -4.72 -2.78
CA ASN A 55 -25.12 -3.40 -2.39
C ASN A 55 -25.17 -3.18 -0.86
N LYS A 56 -24.16 -3.70 -0.14
CA LYS A 56 -24.04 -3.59 1.34
C LYS A 56 -22.80 -2.79 1.76
N LEU A 57 -22.35 -1.85 0.93
CA LEU A 57 -21.14 -1.05 1.18
C LEU A 57 -21.12 -0.34 2.54
N LYS A 58 -22.27 0.16 3.01
CA LYS A 58 -22.40 0.81 4.33
C LYS A 58 -22.05 -0.12 5.49
N TYR A 59 -22.47 -1.39 5.40
CA TYR A 59 -22.18 -2.39 6.41
C TYR A 59 -20.70 -2.73 6.43
N LEU A 60 -20.07 -2.84 5.25
CA LEU A 60 -18.63 -3.05 5.14
C LEU A 60 -17.86 -1.88 5.75
N LEU A 61 -18.28 -0.64 5.50
CA LEU A 61 -17.61 0.54 6.06
C LEU A 61 -17.65 0.51 7.60
N PHE A 62 -18.81 0.20 8.17
CA PHE A 62 -18.96 0.11 9.62
C PHE A 62 -18.15 -1.05 10.22
N SER A 63 -18.25 -2.25 9.64
CA SER A 63 -17.51 -3.41 10.14
C SER A 63 -16.00 -3.25 9.98
N SER A 64 -15.54 -2.70 8.86
CA SER A 64 -14.11 -2.44 8.62
C SER A 64 -13.58 -1.35 9.54
N PHE A 65 -14.37 -0.34 9.91
CA PHE A 65 -13.99 0.64 10.93
C PHE A 65 -13.79 -0.01 12.31
N ILE A 66 -14.71 -0.88 12.73
CA ILE A 66 -14.57 -1.64 13.99
C ILE A 66 -13.31 -2.49 13.97
N LEU A 67 -13.08 -3.23 12.87
CA LEU A 67 -11.86 -4.02 12.70
C LEU A 67 -10.62 -3.11 12.75
N ASN A 68 -10.63 -1.97 12.07
CA ASN A 68 -9.54 -1.01 12.08
C ASN A 68 -9.16 -0.58 13.50
N VAL A 69 -10.16 -0.22 14.32
CA VAL A 69 -9.97 0.15 15.72
C VAL A 69 -9.46 -1.02 16.57
N ILE A 70 -10.02 -2.23 16.42
CA ILE A 70 -9.52 -3.43 17.11
C ILE A 70 -8.06 -3.70 16.73
N GLY A 71 -7.72 -3.50 15.46
CA GLY A 71 -6.39 -3.69 14.93
C GLY A 71 -5.31 -2.85 15.62
N LEU A 72 -5.68 -1.65 16.09
CA LEU A 72 -4.76 -0.73 16.76
C LEU A 72 -4.16 -1.34 18.03
N PHE A 73 -4.95 -2.12 18.78
CA PHE A 73 -4.52 -2.79 20.01
C PHE A 73 -3.55 -3.96 19.77
N GLY A 74 -3.51 -4.51 18.55
CA GLY A 74 -2.48 -5.49 18.16
C GLY A 74 -1.12 -4.85 17.85
N GLN A 75 -1.05 -3.53 17.65
CA GLN A 75 0.17 -2.82 17.26
C GLN A 75 0.53 -1.73 18.27
N THR A 76 0.33 -0.47 17.90
CA THR A 76 0.83 0.71 18.60
C THR A 76 0.12 0.95 19.93
N TYR A 77 -1.12 0.47 20.08
CA TYR A 77 -1.89 0.57 21.33
C TYR A 77 -1.73 -0.66 22.23
N SER A 78 -0.81 -1.57 21.90
CA SER A 78 -0.51 -2.76 22.72
C SER A 78 -0.06 -2.42 24.15
N GLY A 79 0.46 -1.20 24.38
CA GLY A 79 0.79 -0.70 25.72
C GLY A 79 -0.42 -0.49 26.64
N ILE A 80 -1.63 -0.29 26.08
CA ILE A 80 -2.87 -0.21 26.84
C ILE A 80 -3.50 -1.60 26.98
N PHE A 81 -3.67 -2.29 25.85
CA PHE A 81 -4.26 -3.62 25.79
C PHE A 81 -3.58 -4.43 24.69
N HIS A 82 -2.97 -5.55 25.05
CA HIS A 82 -2.20 -6.36 24.11
C HIS A 82 -3.08 -7.45 23.48
N LEU A 83 -3.46 -7.26 22.21
CA LEU A 83 -4.06 -8.30 21.41
C LEU A 83 -2.96 -9.18 20.78
N SER A 84 -2.95 -10.48 21.06
CA SER A 84 -1.89 -11.41 20.60
C SER A 84 -1.99 -11.82 19.12
N ILE A 85 -2.86 -11.18 18.35
CA ILE A 85 -3.12 -11.49 16.94
C ILE A 85 -2.32 -10.51 16.09
N ASN A 86 -1.72 -10.99 15.00
CA ASN A 86 -1.09 -10.10 14.03
C ASN A 86 -2.17 -9.33 13.26
N THR A 87 -2.33 -8.05 13.59
CA THR A 87 -3.32 -7.15 12.98
C THR A 87 -2.76 -6.38 11.78
N ILE A 88 -1.55 -6.68 11.33
CA ILE A 88 -0.96 -6.14 10.09
C ILE A 88 -1.47 -6.99 8.91
N ASP A 89 -2.72 -6.76 8.52
CA ASP A 89 -3.33 -7.49 7.41
C ASP A 89 -4.38 -6.70 6.63
N ALA A 90 -4.98 -7.37 5.63
CA ALA A 90 -6.03 -6.82 4.79
C ALA A 90 -7.23 -6.32 5.61
N LEU A 91 -7.67 -7.08 6.60
CA LEU A 91 -8.94 -6.89 7.29
C LEU A 91 -8.89 -5.75 8.28
N PHE A 92 -7.82 -5.71 9.08
CA PHE A 92 -7.65 -4.69 10.12
C PHE A 92 -7.15 -3.37 9.51
N PHE A 93 -6.21 -3.41 8.56
CA PHE A 93 -5.62 -2.19 8.02
C PHE A 93 -6.25 -1.74 6.70
N GLY A 94 -6.07 -2.52 5.63
CA GLY A 94 -6.34 -2.09 4.25
C GLY A 94 -7.82 -1.90 3.93
N LEU A 95 -8.69 -2.72 4.50
CA LEU A 95 -10.11 -2.79 4.16
C LEU A 95 -10.86 -1.50 4.49
N PHE A 96 -10.56 -0.89 5.65
CA PHE A 96 -11.23 0.34 6.06
C PHE A 96 -10.91 1.52 5.13
N TYR A 97 -9.63 1.73 4.81
CA TYR A 97 -9.22 2.86 3.96
C TYR A 97 -9.68 2.69 2.52
N THR A 98 -9.60 1.48 1.96
CA THR A 98 -10.11 1.20 0.61
C THR A 98 -11.63 1.35 0.53
N THR A 99 -12.37 0.85 1.54
CA THR A 99 -13.82 1.01 1.63
C THR A 99 -14.23 2.47 1.82
N THR A 100 -13.52 3.22 2.64
CA THR A 100 -13.76 4.67 2.85
C THR A 100 -13.59 5.46 1.56
N GLY A 101 -12.48 5.23 0.83
CA GLY A 101 -12.25 5.88 -0.47
C GLY A 101 -13.34 5.53 -1.49
N CYS A 102 -13.74 4.25 -1.54
CA CYS A 102 -14.82 3.79 -2.41
C CYS A 102 -16.18 4.42 -2.04
N PHE A 103 -16.51 4.45 -0.75
CA PHE A 103 -17.75 5.04 -0.24
C PHE A 103 -17.85 6.53 -0.59
N ILE A 104 -16.77 7.27 -0.41
CA ILE A 104 -16.71 8.69 -0.79
C ILE A 104 -16.87 8.85 -2.30
N ALA A 105 -16.25 7.99 -3.10
CA ALA A 105 -16.39 8.02 -4.57
C ALA A 105 -17.84 7.75 -5.02
N TYR A 106 -18.52 6.77 -4.42
CA TYR A 106 -19.94 6.48 -4.69
C TYR A 106 -20.89 7.62 -4.31
N HIS A 107 -20.54 8.38 -3.27
CA HIS A 107 -21.35 9.49 -2.76
C HIS A 107 -20.73 10.85 -3.04
N ILE A 108 -19.97 10.98 -4.14
CA ILE A 108 -19.19 12.19 -4.44
C ILE A 108 -20.04 13.46 -4.47
N ASP A 109 -21.28 13.40 -4.96
CA ASP A 109 -22.17 14.57 -5.03
C ASP A 109 -22.66 15.03 -3.65
N PHE A 110 -22.88 14.09 -2.73
CA PHE A 110 -23.19 14.41 -1.35
C PHE A 110 -22.02 15.13 -0.68
N PHE A 111 -20.81 14.56 -0.79
CA PHE A 111 -19.60 15.16 -0.22
C PHE A 111 -19.27 16.51 -0.84
N LYS A 112 -19.43 16.63 -2.16
CA LYS A 112 -19.31 17.91 -2.86
C LYS A 112 -20.28 18.95 -2.28
N ARG A 113 -21.58 18.68 -2.23
CA ARG A 113 -22.55 19.67 -1.71
C ARG A 113 -22.24 20.10 -0.27
N PHE A 114 -21.81 19.17 0.57
CA PHE A 114 -21.50 19.43 1.97
C PHE A 114 -20.19 20.23 2.14
N PHE A 115 -19.12 19.86 1.43
CA PHE A 115 -17.77 20.42 1.64
C PHE A 115 -17.35 21.49 0.62
N ILE A 116 -18.06 21.66 -0.50
CA ILE A 116 -17.81 22.76 -1.46
C ILE A 116 -18.00 24.11 -0.79
N LYS A 117 -19.05 24.26 0.05
CA LYS A 117 -19.30 25.50 0.80
C LYS A 117 -18.30 25.75 1.94
N GLY A 118 -17.59 24.73 2.40
CA GLY A 118 -16.60 24.88 3.47
C GLY A 118 -15.42 25.73 3.02
N ASN A 119 -14.80 26.47 3.95
CA ASN A 119 -13.58 27.21 3.64
C ASN A 119 -12.44 26.20 3.30
N MET A 120 -11.76 26.38 2.16
CA MET A 120 -10.62 25.54 1.77
C MET A 120 -9.51 25.57 2.83
N LEU A 121 -9.27 26.75 3.40
CA LEU A 121 -8.28 26.95 4.47
C LEU A 121 -8.63 26.15 5.72
N PHE A 122 -9.92 25.99 6.02
CA PHE A 122 -10.38 25.17 7.14
C PHE A 122 -10.09 23.68 6.91
N ILE A 123 -10.38 23.15 5.71
CA ILE A 123 -10.10 21.74 5.41
C ILE A 123 -8.59 21.46 5.40
N ALA A 124 -7.81 22.37 4.82
CA ALA A 124 -6.34 22.27 4.83
C ALA A 124 -5.78 22.37 6.26
N GLY A 125 -6.33 23.26 7.10
CA GLY A 125 -6.01 23.35 8.51
C GLY A 125 -6.32 22.06 9.26
N LEU A 126 -7.47 21.42 9.00
CA LEU A 126 -7.84 20.15 9.61
C LEU A 126 -6.90 19.01 9.20
N PHE A 127 -6.44 18.99 7.94
CA PHE A 127 -5.41 18.05 7.47
C PHE A 127 -4.08 18.26 8.20
N LEU A 128 -3.63 19.50 8.35
CA LEU A 128 -2.41 19.83 9.08
C LEU A 128 -2.52 19.45 10.57
N VAL A 129 -3.62 19.79 11.23
CA VAL A 129 -3.89 19.41 12.62
C VAL A 129 -3.91 17.89 12.77
N SER A 130 -4.53 17.15 11.85
CA SER A 130 -4.53 15.68 11.88
C SER A 130 -3.12 15.09 11.72
N THR A 131 -2.28 15.73 10.90
CA THR A 131 -0.87 15.33 10.72
C THR A 131 -0.04 15.58 11.97
N LEU A 132 -0.22 16.74 12.62
CA LEU A 132 0.42 17.03 13.91
C LEU A 132 -0.07 16.07 15.00
N MET A 133 -1.36 15.76 15.01
CA MET A 133 -1.94 14.79 15.92
C MET A 133 -1.33 13.40 15.71
N GLN A 134 -1.01 13.01 14.47
CA GLN A 134 -0.28 11.76 14.20
C GLN A 134 1.11 11.74 14.81
N MET A 135 1.84 12.84 14.71
CA MET A 135 3.18 12.94 15.30
C MET A 135 3.11 12.86 16.83
N LEU A 136 2.13 13.53 17.43
CA LEU A 136 1.88 13.46 18.87
C LEU A 136 1.44 12.07 19.32
N GLU A 137 0.53 11.45 18.58
CA GLU A 137 0.06 10.08 18.85
C GLU A 137 1.23 9.11 18.81
N SER A 138 2.05 9.18 17.76
CA SER A 138 3.29 8.40 17.63
C SER A 138 4.24 8.59 18.81
N TYR A 139 4.43 9.84 19.26
CA TYR A 139 5.28 10.14 20.40
C TYR A 139 4.74 9.48 21.68
N ILE A 140 3.45 9.68 21.99
CA ILE A 140 2.81 9.13 23.19
C ILE A 140 2.83 7.60 23.17
N THR A 141 2.39 6.98 22.08
CA THR A 141 2.24 5.53 22.05
C THR A 141 3.59 4.82 22.09
N VAL A 142 4.60 5.31 21.37
CA VAL A 142 5.90 4.66 21.28
C VAL A 142 6.74 4.94 22.52
N ILE A 143 6.82 6.20 22.96
CA ILE A 143 7.76 6.61 24.02
C ILE A 143 7.12 6.47 25.41
N TRP A 144 5.87 6.88 25.60
CA TRP A 144 5.23 6.84 26.93
C TRP A 144 4.61 5.49 27.23
N TRP A 145 3.93 4.88 26.25
CA TRP A 145 3.26 3.59 26.47
C TRP A 145 4.13 2.38 26.12
N ASN A 146 5.36 2.57 25.66
CA ASN A 146 6.24 1.51 25.16
C ASN A 146 5.54 0.61 24.13
N GLY A 147 4.55 1.17 23.41
CA GLY A 147 3.75 0.49 22.43
C GLY A 147 4.50 0.41 21.13
N THR A 148 5.31 -0.64 20.96
CA THR A 148 5.76 -1.18 19.66
C THR A 148 6.69 -2.37 19.89
N LYS A 149 6.16 -3.50 20.39
CA LYS A 149 6.86 -4.79 20.27
C LYS A 149 6.71 -5.42 18.86
N GLY A 150 5.88 -4.84 17.98
CA GLY A 150 5.47 -5.41 16.68
C GLY A 150 5.96 -4.71 15.40
N GLY A 151 6.75 -3.64 15.49
CA GLY A 151 7.52 -3.10 14.35
C GLY A 151 6.80 -2.22 13.32
N ILE A 152 5.48 -2.02 13.38
CA ILE A 152 4.76 -1.13 12.45
C ILE A 152 3.90 -0.09 13.19
N ALA A 153 4.14 1.17 12.82
CA ALA A 153 3.49 2.36 13.34
C ALA A 153 2.06 2.52 12.79
N TYR A 154 1.07 1.98 13.50
CA TYR A 154 -0.35 2.00 13.14
C TYR A 154 -1.17 2.88 14.10
N TYR A 155 -1.71 3.99 13.60
CA TYR A 155 -2.29 5.07 14.40
C TYR A 155 -3.76 5.31 14.08
N LEU A 156 -4.46 6.03 14.95
CA LEU A 156 -5.85 6.45 14.81
C LEU A 156 -5.99 7.76 14.01
N SER A 157 -5.06 8.70 14.20
CA SER A 157 -5.02 9.98 13.47
C SER A 157 -5.00 9.91 11.92
N PRO A 158 -4.52 8.84 11.25
CA PRO A 158 -4.61 8.73 9.81
C PRO A 158 -6.05 8.63 9.32
N ILE A 159 -7.03 8.29 10.17
CA ILE A 159 -8.45 8.25 9.81
C ILE A 159 -8.95 9.65 9.40
N PRO A 160 -8.94 10.68 10.29
CA PRO A 160 -9.35 12.04 9.91
C PRO A 160 -8.42 12.67 8.87
N GLN A 161 -7.12 12.34 8.88
CA GLN A 161 -6.19 12.81 7.86
C GLN A 161 -6.55 12.28 6.46
N THR A 162 -6.86 10.98 6.33
CA THR A 162 -7.23 10.37 5.05
C THR A 162 -8.55 10.94 4.54
N PHE A 163 -9.53 11.10 5.44
CA PHE A 163 -10.82 11.68 5.10
C PHE A 163 -10.69 13.13 4.60
N THR A 164 -9.91 13.96 5.28
CA THR A 164 -9.64 15.34 4.87
C THR A 164 -8.87 15.41 3.56
N LEU A 165 -7.89 14.53 3.35
CA LEU A 165 -7.16 14.40 2.10
C LEU A 165 -8.11 14.09 0.92
N PHE A 166 -9.03 13.14 1.08
CA PHE A 166 -10.01 12.82 0.03
C PHE A 166 -10.91 14.02 -0.29
N ILE A 167 -11.37 14.76 0.73
CA ILE A 167 -12.17 15.96 0.51
C ILE A 167 -11.37 17.04 -0.24
N LEU A 168 -10.10 17.26 0.12
CA LEU A 168 -9.22 18.23 -0.57
C LEU A 168 -9.06 17.90 -2.05
N ILE A 169 -8.86 16.62 -2.38
CA ILE A 169 -8.71 16.12 -3.75
C ILE A 169 -10.02 16.27 -4.53
N ILE A 170 -11.16 15.93 -3.92
CA ILE A 170 -12.49 16.05 -4.57
C ILE A 170 -12.83 17.50 -4.88
N LYS A 171 -12.47 18.41 -3.96
CA LYS A 171 -12.71 19.84 -4.12
C LYS A 171 -11.81 20.46 -5.19
N ASN A 172 -10.56 19.99 -5.32
CA ASN A 172 -9.58 20.54 -6.24
C ASN A 172 -9.07 19.48 -7.21
N LYS A 173 -9.93 19.07 -8.14
CA LYS A 173 -9.60 18.02 -9.11
C LYS A 173 -8.42 18.35 -10.02
N GLU A 174 -8.17 19.63 -10.26
CA GLU A 174 -7.04 20.10 -11.07
C GLU A 174 -5.74 20.21 -10.24
N PHE A 175 -5.82 20.08 -8.91
CA PHE A 175 -4.65 20.16 -8.04
C PHE A 175 -3.67 19.02 -8.34
N GLY A 176 -2.44 19.37 -8.68
CA GLY A 176 -1.39 18.41 -8.98
C GLY A 176 -1.46 17.78 -10.38
N LYS A 177 -2.42 18.17 -11.23
CA LYS A 177 -2.48 17.69 -12.62
C LYS A 177 -1.21 18.10 -13.38
N ASN A 178 -0.64 17.16 -14.14
CA ASN A 178 0.63 17.33 -14.86
C ASN A 178 1.85 17.69 -13.98
N THR A 179 1.76 17.49 -12.65
CA THR A 179 2.91 17.68 -11.74
C THR A 179 3.66 16.37 -11.48
N ILE A 180 4.86 16.47 -10.90
CA ILE A 180 5.64 15.31 -10.45
C ILE A 180 4.83 14.46 -9.44
N PHE A 181 3.98 15.07 -8.62
CA PHE A 181 3.14 14.34 -7.66
C PHE A 181 2.13 13.41 -8.35
N SER A 182 1.48 13.88 -9.43
CA SER A 182 0.58 13.04 -10.23
C SER A 182 1.35 11.92 -10.94
N LEU A 183 2.57 12.20 -11.42
CA LEU A 183 3.45 11.20 -12.01
C LEU A 183 3.87 10.12 -10.99
N LEU A 184 4.24 10.52 -9.76
CA LEU A 184 4.55 9.61 -8.66
C LEU A 184 3.33 8.77 -8.27
N GLY A 185 2.17 9.38 -8.11
CA GLY A 185 0.93 8.69 -7.74
C GLY A 185 0.53 7.62 -8.76
N LYS A 186 0.58 7.95 -10.06
CA LYS A 186 0.30 7.00 -11.15
C LYS A 186 1.26 5.80 -11.15
N ASN A 187 2.50 5.99 -10.73
CA ASN A 187 3.54 4.97 -10.72
C ASN A 187 3.80 4.36 -9.33
N SER A 188 2.99 4.71 -8.32
CA SER A 188 3.21 4.37 -6.92
C SER A 188 3.41 2.87 -6.68
N LEU A 189 2.58 2.01 -7.28
CA LEU A 189 2.72 0.56 -7.17
C LEU A 189 4.03 0.03 -7.77
N GLY A 190 4.46 0.57 -8.91
CA GLY A 190 5.73 0.15 -9.52
C GLY A 190 6.94 0.60 -8.71
N ILE A 191 6.92 1.85 -8.22
CA ILE A 191 7.92 2.38 -7.29
C ILE A 191 7.99 1.48 -6.05
N TYR A 192 6.83 1.13 -5.49
CA TYR A 192 6.72 0.24 -4.34
C TYR A 192 7.37 -1.13 -4.56
N LEU A 193 7.29 -1.70 -5.77
CA LEU A 193 7.92 -2.99 -6.05
C LEU A 193 9.44 -2.86 -6.27
N VAL A 194 9.88 -1.80 -6.94
CA VAL A 194 11.26 -1.68 -7.42
C VAL A 194 12.20 -1.05 -6.38
N HIS A 195 11.71 -0.17 -5.51
CA HIS A 195 12.58 0.60 -4.60
C HIS A 195 13.40 -0.26 -3.64
N LEU A 196 12.92 -1.45 -3.26
CA LEU A 196 13.65 -2.38 -2.39
C LEU A 196 14.97 -2.84 -3.01
N ILE A 197 15.00 -3.06 -4.32
CA ILE A 197 16.21 -3.43 -5.05
C ILE A 197 17.24 -2.31 -4.90
N PHE A 198 16.80 -1.05 -5.07
CA PHE A 198 17.68 0.11 -4.96
C PHE A 198 18.12 0.41 -3.52
N ILE A 199 17.27 0.17 -2.52
CA ILE A 199 17.67 0.23 -1.11
C ILE A 199 18.81 -0.77 -0.86
N ASN A 200 18.68 -2.01 -1.32
CA ASN A 200 19.71 -3.03 -1.12
C ASN A 200 21.01 -2.69 -1.87
N ILE A 201 20.92 -2.24 -3.13
CA ILE A 201 22.10 -1.80 -3.90
C ILE A 201 22.80 -0.63 -3.18
N ALA A 202 22.06 0.37 -2.72
CA ALA A 202 22.62 1.50 -1.99
C ALA A 202 23.27 1.06 -0.67
N TYR A 203 22.62 0.15 0.07
CA TYR A 203 23.16 -0.40 1.31
C TYR A 203 24.50 -1.12 1.08
N TYR A 204 24.57 -2.02 0.09
CA TYR A 204 25.80 -2.72 -0.24
C TYR A 204 26.88 -1.78 -0.79
N GLY A 205 26.49 -0.75 -1.57
CA GLY A 205 27.41 0.27 -2.06
C GLY A 205 28.04 1.09 -0.93
N ILE A 206 27.25 1.53 0.04
CA ILE A 206 27.73 2.25 1.24
C ILE A 206 28.69 1.38 2.05
N HIS A 207 28.36 0.09 2.22
CA HIS A 207 29.21 -0.85 2.94
C HIS A 207 30.53 -1.12 2.19
N PHE A 208 30.47 -1.30 0.87
CA PHE A 208 31.65 -1.52 0.02
C PHE A 208 32.60 -0.32 0.05
N LEU A 209 32.08 0.89 0.07
CA LEU A 209 32.86 2.13 0.20
C LEU A 209 33.34 2.41 1.63
N ASN A 210 32.95 1.58 2.60
CA ASN A 210 33.26 1.74 4.03
C ASN A 210 32.84 3.10 4.62
N VAL A 211 31.74 3.67 4.13
CA VAL A 211 31.19 4.98 4.55
C VAL A 211 29.89 4.82 5.35
N THR A 212 29.80 3.75 6.14
CA THR A 212 28.59 3.39 6.90
C THR A 212 28.19 4.44 7.92
N ASP A 213 29.14 5.23 8.43
CA ASP A 213 28.89 6.32 9.38
C ASP A 213 27.96 7.41 8.84
N PHE A 214 27.93 7.64 7.51
CA PHE A 214 27.05 8.64 6.91
C PHE A 214 25.57 8.33 7.17
N ARG A 215 25.21 7.06 7.37
CA ARG A 215 23.84 6.65 7.72
C ARG A 215 23.38 7.09 9.10
N LYS A 216 24.29 7.58 9.96
CA LYS A 216 23.91 8.18 11.25
C LYS A 216 23.32 9.59 11.07
N HIS A 217 23.61 10.26 9.95
CA HIS A 217 23.13 11.62 9.69
C HIS A 217 21.75 11.61 9.03
N PHE A 218 20.81 12.34 9.63
CA PHE A 218 19.45 12.48 9.14
C PHE A 218 19.39 13.02 7.69
N ILE A 219 20.15 14.07 7.39
CA ILE A 219 20.17 14.72 6.06
C ILE A 219 20.61 13.73 4.97
N PHE A 220 21.64 12.92 5.25
CA PHE A 220 22.11 11.92 4.32
C PHE A 220 21.03 10.87 4.01
N ASN A 221 20.34 10.36 5.04
CA ASN A 221 19.25 9.40 4.85
C ASN A 221 18.06 10.01 4.09
N LEU A 222 17.74 11.28 4.34
CA LEU A 222 16.69 11.99 3.61
C LEU A 222 17.02 12.13 2.12
N LEU A 223 18.24 12.57 1.80
CA LEU A 223 18.71 12.68 0.41
C LEU A 223 18.75 11.31 -0.26
N LEU A 224 19.24 10.29 0.43
CA LEU A 224 19.27 8.92 -0.07
C LEU A 224 17.86 8.42 -0.40
N ALA A 225 16.87 8.68 0.45
CA ALA A 225 15.48 8.31 0.20
C ALA A 225 14.92 9.01 -1.05
N VAL A 226 15.20 10.31 -1.24
CA VAL A 226 14.79 11.05 -2.44
C VAL A 226 15.47 10.48 -3.69
N ILE A 227 16.76 10.17 -3.63
CA ILE A 227 17.50 9.56 -4.76
C ILE A 227 16.90 8.21 -5.13
N ILE A 228 16.66 7.34 -4.15
CA ILE A 228 16.05 6.03 -4.35
C ILE A 228 14.66 6.18 -4.98
N LEU A 229 13.84 7.13 -4.51
CA LEU A 229 12.52 7.40 -5.06
C LEU A 229 12.59 7.79 -6.54
N LEU A 230 13.50 8.71 -6.90
CA LEU A 230 13.66 9.18 -8.27
C LEU A 230 14.15 8.08 -9.23
N ILE A 231 15.14 7.29 -8.81
CA ILE A 231 15.64 6.14 -9.58
C ILE A 231 14.52 5.12 -9.78
N SER A 232 13.79 4.81 -8.70
CA SER A 232 12.68 3.85 -8.73
C SER A 232 11.56 4.32 -9.66
N LEU A 233 11.24 5.62 -9.68
CA LEU A 233 10.28 6.20 -10.61
C LEU A 233 10.75 6.03 -12.05
N GLN A 234 11.99 6.37 -12.35
CA GLN A 234 12.54 6.27 -13.70
C GLN A 234 12.50 4.82 -14.23
N VAL A 235 12.93 3.86 -13.40
CA VAL A 235 12.90 2.45 -13.76
C VAL A 235 11.48 1.93 -13.91
N THR A 236 10.55 2.38 -13.08
CA THR A 236 9.13 2.03 -13.22
C THR A 236 8.55 2.50 -14.55
N ILE A 237 8.81 3.75 -14.93
CA ILE A 237 8.35 4.29 -16.22
C ILE A 237 8.95 3.49 -17.38
N PHE A 238 10.24 3.17 -17.31
CA PHE A 238 10.92 2.35 -18.32
C PHE A 238 10.31 0.96 -18.44
N LEU A 239 10.11 0.25 -17.32
CA LEU A 239 9.52 -1.09 -17.29
C LEU A 239 8.09 -1.09 -17.85
N GLN A 240 7.25 -0.11 -17.48
CA GLN A 240 5.90 0.01 -18.02
C GLN A 240 5.91 0.22 -19.54
N ALA A 241 6.79 1.09 -20.04
CA ALA A 241 6.95 1.32 -21.47
C ALA A 241 7.38 0.04 -22.19
N PHE A 242 8.33 -0.70 -21.63
CA PHE A 242 8.81 -1.98 -22.16
C PHE A 242 7.73 -3.06 -22.19
N VAL A 243 7.04 -3.29 -21.07
CA VAL A 243 5.94 -4.26 -20.97
C VAL A 243 4.82 -3.92 -21.96
N SER A 244 4.47 -2.64 -22.09
CA SER A 244 3.44 -2.22 -23.06
C SER A 244 3.82 -2.54 -24.51
N LYS A 245 5.11 -2.42 -24.87
CA LYS A 245 5.62 -2.80 -26.19
C LYS A 245 5.53 -4.31 -26.41
N ILE A 246 5.88 -5.11 -25.40
CA ILE A 246 5.77 -6.59 -25.46
C ILE A 246 4.31 -7.01 -25.64
N ILE A 247 3.39 -6.48 -24.83
CA ILE A 247 1.97 -6.82 -24.92
C ILE A 247 1.42 -6.47 -26.30
N LYS A 248 1.79 -5.31 -26.87
CA LYS A 248 1.40 -4.93 -28.24
C LYS A 248 1.95 -5.91 -29.28
N ARG A 249 3.21 -6.35 -29.15
CA ARG A 249 3.82 -7.34 -30.06
C ARG A 249 3.14 -8.70 -29.94
N PHE A 250 2.83 -9.14 -28.72
CA PHE A 250 2.10 -10.38 -28.46
C PHE A 250 0.69 -10.33 -29.04
N LYS A 251 -0.08 -9.26 -28.81
CA LYS A 251 -1.41 -9.07 -29.41
C LYS A 251 -1.37 -9.13 -30.94
N ARG A 252 -0.35 -8.55 -31.60
CA ARG A 252 -0.19 -8.65 -33.07
C ARG A 252 0.06 -10.08 -33.54
N LEU A 253 0.89 -10.84 -32.81
CA LEU A 253 1.17 -12.25 -33.14
C LEU A 253 -0.06 -13.16 -32.98
N PHE A 254 -0.91 -12.89 -31.98
CA PHE A 254 -2.11 -13.70 -31.70
C PHE A 254 -3.39 -13.17 -32.36
N SER A 255 -3.41 -11.93 -32.86
CA SER A 255 -4.54 -11.39 -33.64
C SER A 255 -4.53 -11.86 -35.10
N GLY A 256 -3.40 -12.37 -35.61
CA GLY A 256 -3.30 -12.93 -36.97
C GLY A 256 -3.71 -14.40 -37.09
N LYS A 257 -3.93 -15.10 -35.97
CA LYS A 257 -4.51 -16.45 -35.90
C LYS A 257 -5.85 -16.31 -35.20
N GLY A 258 -6.97 -16.46 -35.90
CA GLY A 258 -8.33 -16.13 -35.44
C GLY A 258 -8.81 -16.82 -34.16
N PHE A 259 -8.25 -16.46 -33.01
CA PHE A 259 -8.49 -17.11 -31.71
C PHE A 259 -9.27 -16.22 -30.73
N PHE A 260 -9.58 -14.97 -31.08
CA PHE A 260 -10.48 -14.12 -30.30
C PHE A 260 -11.72 -13.78 -31.12
N PRO A 261 -12.90 -14.37 -30.83
CA PRO A 261 -14.13 -13.92 -31.46
C PRO A 261 -14.34 -12.44 -31.11
N SER A 262 -14.65 -11.64 -32.12
CA SER A 262 -15.00 -10.24 -31.93
C SER A 262 -16.25 -10.18 -31.06
N HIS A 263 -16.11 -9.65 -29.85
CA HIS A 263 -17.27 -9.26 -29.06
C HIS A 263 -17.96 -8.12 -29.82
N LYS A 264 -19.05 -8.47 -30.53
CA LYS A 264 -20.03 -7.50 -30.99
C LYS A 264 -20.51 -6.72 -29.76
N SER A 265 -20.41 -5.40 -29.88
CA SER A 265 -21.00 -4.42 -29.00
C SER A 265 -22.48 -4.74 -28.76
N LEU A 266 -22.84 -4.99 -27.51
CA LEU A 266 -24.22 -4.83 -27.05
C LEU A 266 -24.42 -3.33 -26.81
N VAL A 267 -25.40 -2.81 -27.54
CA VAL A 267 -26.01 -1.47 -27.41
C VAL A 267 -26.58 -1.28 -26.01
#